data_AF-R6WML8-F1
#
_entry.id   AF-R6WML8-F1
#
_cell.length_a   1.000
_cell.length_b   1.000
_cell.length_c   1.000
_cell.angle_alpha   90.00
_cell.angle_beta   90.00
_cell.angle_gamma   90.00
#
_symmetry.space_group_name_H-M   'P 1'
#
loop_
_entity.id
_entity.type
_entity.pdbx_description
1 polymer ?
#
loop_
_entity_poly.entity_id
_entity_poly.type
_entity_poly.pdbx_seq_one_letter_code
_entity_poly.pdbx_strand_id
1 'polypeptide(L)'
;MGALIMILTSLFPPLGAFFNSLPQSVLGGCTVMMFGSIMYEGVKMLKECEFNDRTMIIVSLSFCIGVGLTQTSGNFFSAFPAFVGDIFNGNAVAGVFVISLLLSLFLPKEKEA
;
A
#
# COMPACT_ATOMS: atom_id res chain seq x y z
N MET A 1 -2.53 -3.42 -25.14
CA MET A 1 -2.18 -2.21 -25.92
C MET A 1 -1.23 -1.28 -25.16
N GLY A 2 -1.52 -0.91 -23.90
CA GLY A 2 -0.62 -0.08 -23.08
C GLY A 2 0.80 -0.63 -22.90
N ALA A 3 0.96 -1.94 -22.68
CA ALA A 3 2.29 -2.56 -22.59
C ALA A 3 3.13 -2.39 -23.87
N LEU A 4 2.50 -2.50 -25.05
CA LEU A 4 3.19 -2.31 -26.33
C LEU A 4 3.63 -0.85 -26.51
N ILE A 5 2.79 0.10 -26.10
CA ILE A 5 3.10 1.53 -26.14
C ILE A 5 4.25 1.86 -25.18
N MET A 6 4.25 1.32 -23.96
CA MET A 6 5.34 1.51 -22.99
C MET A 6 6.68 0.99 -23.50
N ILE A 7 6.69 -0.16 -24.19
CA ILE A 7 7.90 -0.72 -24.80
C ILE A 7 8.42 0.21 -25.91
N LEU A 8 7.52 0.68 -26.79
CA LEU A 8 7.89 1.57 -27.90
C LEU A 8 8.37 2.95 -27.41
N THR A 9 7.74 3.54 -26.40
CA THR A 9 8.16 4.82 -25.82
C THR A 9 9.43 4.71 -25.00
N SER A 10 9.67 3.57 -24.33
CA SER A 10 10.94 3.32 -23.63
C SER A 10 12.14 3.21 -24.58
N LEU A 11 11.93 2.84 -25.85
CA LEU A 11 13.00 2.73 -26.85
C LEU A 11 13.28 4.06 -27.57
N PHE A 12 12.46 5.09 -27.39
CA PHE A 12 12.57 6.38 -28.10
C PHE A 12 13.43 7.40 -27.30
N PRO A 13 14.70 7.64 -27.68
CA PRO A 13 15.63 8.45 -26.88
C PRO A 13 15.21 9.91 -26.60
N PRO A 14 14.54 10.63 -27.52
CA PRO A 14 14.09 12.01 -27.29
C PRO A 14 13.15 12.17 -26.09
N LEU A 15 12.30 11.16 -25.83
CA LEU A 15 11.40 11.17 -24.67
C LEU A 15 12.20 11.09 -23.35
N GLY A 16 13.21 10.23 -23.29
CA GLY A 16 14.09 10.12 -22.12
C GLY A 16 14.88 11.40 -21.85
N ALA A 17 15.35 12.09 -22.90
CA ALA A 17 16.03 13.38 -22.77
C ALA A 17 15.09 14.48 -22.24
N PHE A 18 13.83 14.49 -22.69
CA PHE A 18 12.81 15.39 -22.18
C PHE A 18 12.56 15.20 -20.68
N PHE A 19 12.34 13.96 -20.21
CA PHE A 19 12.14 13.71 -18.78
C PHE A 19 13.36 14.07 -17.91
N ASN A 20 14.59 13.88 -18.42
CA ASN A 20 15.81 14.30 -17.70
C ASN A 20 15.97 15.83 -17.62
N SER A 21 15.39 16.57 -18.57
CA SER A 21 15.42 18.04 -18.52
C SER A 21 14.44 18.65 -17.51
N LEU A 22 13.50 17.86 -16.98
CA LEU A 22 12.51 18.33 -16.02
C LEU A 22 13.13 18.57 -14.63
N PRO A 23 12.81 19.70 -13.98
CA PRO A 23 13.22 19.94 -12.59
C PRO A 23 12.64 18.89 -11.64
N GLN A 24 13.41 18.52 -10.61
CA GLN A 24 12.96 17.58 -9.57
C GLN A 24 11.67 18.05 -8.87
N SER A 25 11.47 19.37 -8.76
CA SER A 25 10.24 19.93 -8.19
C SER A 25 8.98 19.55 -8.96
N VAL A 26 9.05 19.36 -10.28
CA VAL A 26 7.90 18.96 -11.11
C VAL A 26 7.63 17.47 -10.95
N LEU A 27 8.68 16.65 -11.02
CA LEU A 27 8.55 15.20 -10.83
C LEU A 27 8.03 14.86 -9.43
N GLY A 28 8.53 15.55 -8.40
CA GLY A 28 8.02 15.45 -7.03
C GLY A 28 6.54 15.82 -6.93
N GLY A 29 6.10 16.90 -7.61
CA GLY A 29 4.69 17.29 -7.67
C GLY A 29 3.81 16.21 -8.29
N CYS A 30 4.24 15.59 -9.40
CA CYS A 30 3.54 14.46 -10.00
C CYS A 30 3.45 13.26 -9.05
N THR A 31 4.55 12.93 -8.37
CA THR A 31 4.59 11.83 -7.39
C THR A 31 3.65 12.07 -6.20
N VAL A 32 3.62 13.29 -5.65
CA VAL A 32 2.69 13.67 -4.57
C VAL A 32 1.23 13.54 -5.03
N MET A 33 0.92 13.96 -6.26
CA MET A 33 -0.42 13.81 -6.81
C MET A 33 -0.84 12.34 -6.94
N MET A 34 0.07 11.45 -7.36
CA MET A 34 -0.19 10.01 -7.45
C MET A 34 -0.38 9.36 -6.08
N PHE A 35 0.48 9.67 -5.09
CA PHE A 35 0.28 9.15 -3.74
C PHE A 35 -0.99 9.71 -3.09
N GLY A 36 -1.32 10.98 -3.36
CA GLY A 36 -2.55 11.61 -2.90
C GLY A 36 -3.80 10.95 -3.48
N SER A 37 -3.80 10.62 -4.78
CA SER A 37 -4.94 9.92 -5.41
C SER A 37 -5.09 8.49 -4.89
N ILE A 38 -3.98 7.77 -4.65
CA ILE A 38 -3.99 6.45 -4.03
C ILE A 38 -4.58 6.52 -2.61
N MET A 39 -4.18 7.51 -1.80
CA MET A 39 -4.74 7.73 -0.47
C MET A 39 -6.24 8.03 -0.53
N TYR A 40 -6.65 8.92 -1.44
CA TYR A 40 -8.05 9.29 -1.63
C TYR A 40 -8.92 8.08 -1.99
N GLU A 41 -8.50 7.26 -2.97
CA GLU A 41 -9.24 6.04 -3.34
C GLU A 41 -9.30 5.07 -2.16
N GLY A 42 -8.23 4.93 -1.37
CA GLY A 42 -8.25 4.12 -0.15
C GLY A 42 -9.29 4.58 0.88
N VAL A 43 -9.37 5.88 1.16
CA VAL A 43 -10.38 6.45 2.08
C VAL A 43 -11.79 6.30 1.51
N LYS A 44 -11.96 6.50 0.20
CA LYS A 44 -13.24 6.32 -0.48
C LYS A 44 -13.74 4.88 -0.39
N MET A 45 -12.87 3.89 -0.59
CA MET A 45 -13.20 2.47 -0.41
C MET A 45 -13.64 2.16 1.04
N LEU A 46 -12.99 2.76 2.03
CA LEU A 46 -13.41 2.61 3.44
C LEU A 46 -14.78 3.24 3.70
N LYS A 47 -15.10 4.37 3.05
CA LYS A 47 -16.40 5.05 3.16
C LYS A 47 -17.57 4.22 2.62
N GLU A 48 -17.32 3.36 1.65
CA GLU A 48 -18.33 2.47 1.08
C GLU A 48 -18.66 1.28 2.01
N CYS A 49 -17.87 1.06 3.07
CA CYS A 49 -18.11 0.02 4.07
C CYS A 49 -18.98 0.54 5.23
N GLU A 50 -19.73 -0.35 5.87
CA GLU A 50 -20.42 -0.02 7.11
C GLU A 50 -19.42 0.12 8.28
N PHE A 51 -19.44 1.31 8.89
CA PHE A 51 -18.66 1.62 10.09
C PHE A 51 -19.37 1.15 11.34
N ASN A 52 -19.23 -0.14 11.63
CA ASN A 52 -19.63 -0.76 12.89
C ASN A 52 -18.41 -1.00 13.79
N ASP A 53 -18.62 -1.36 15.06
CA ASP A 53 -17.54 -1.64 16.02
C ASP A 53 -16.55 -2.69 15.50
N ARG A 54 -17.07 -3.71 14.80
CA ARG A 54 -16.27 -4.74 14.12
C ARG A 54 -15.30 -4.14 13.10
N THR A 55 -15.80 -3.31 12.18
CA THR A 55 -14.98 -2.70 11.12
C THR A 55 -13.96 -1.73 11.71
N MET A 56 -14.34 -0.98 12.75
CA MET A 56 -13.44 -0.10 13.50
C MET A 56 -12.26 -0.87 14.10
N ILE A 57 -12.50 -2.02 14.75
CA ILE A 57 -11.44 -2.87 15.31
C ILE A 57 -10.52 -3.40 14.21
N ILE A 58 -11.08 -3.88 13.10
CA ILE A 58 -10.30 -4.42 11.98
C ILE A 58 -9.35 -3.35 11.44
N VAL A 59 -9.87 -2.17 11.09
CA VAL A 59 -9.10 -1.09 10.48
C VAL A 59 -8.06 -0.52 11.44
N SER A 60 -8.44 -0.24 12.69
CA SER A 60 -7.52 0.35 13.66
C SER A 60 -6.37 -0.60 14.03
N LEU A 61 -6.67 -1.87 14.29
CA LEU A 61 -5.66 -2.84 14.69
C LEU A 61 -4.74 -3.22 13.52
N SER A 62 -5.30 -3.42 12.32
CA SER A 62 -4.48 -3.74 11.15
C SER A 62 -3.54 -2.60 10.77
N PHE A 63 -3.99 -1.35 10.87
CA PHE A 63 -3.16 -0.19 10.61
C PHE A 63 -2.07 -0.03 11.68
N CYS A 64 -2.44 -0.16 12.97
CA CYS A 64 -1.50 -0.02 14.08
C CYS A 64 -0.38 -1.06 14.01
N ILE A 65 -0.73 -2.34 13.80
CA ILE A 65 0.28 -3.40 13.74
C ILE A 65 1.03 -3.38 12.39
N GLY A 66 0.33 -3.25 11.26
CA GLY A 66 0.96 -3.29 9.94
C GLY A 66 1.96 -2.16 9.70
N VAL A 67 1.64 -0.93 10.13
CA VAL A 67 2.56 0.22 10.08
C VAL A 67 3.56 0.20 11.24
N GLY A 68 3.14 -0.25 12.43
CA GLY A 68 4.03 -0.34 13.60
C GLY A 68 5.18 -1.33 13.39
N LEU A 69 4.94 -2.45 12.71
CA LEU A 69 5.97 -3.44 12.41
C LEU A 69 7.06 -2.90 11.48
N THR A 70 6.75 -1.98 10.56
CA THR A 70 7.77 -1.38 9.69
C THR A 70 8.70 -0.40 10.39
N GLN A 71 8.28 0.12 11.54
CA GLN A 71 9.08 1.04 12.35
C GLN A 71 10.01 0.31 13.32
N THR A 72 9.93 -1.02 13.40
CA THR A 72 10.79 -1.81 14.28
C THR A 72 12.19 -1.92 13.68
N SER A 73 13.19 -1.46 14.42
CA SER A 73 14.61 -1.44 14.02
C SER A 73 15.31 -2.80 14.16
N GLY A 74 14.65 -3.80 14.74
CA GLY A 74 15.13 -5.16 14.85
C GLY A 74 14.51 -6.05 13.78
N ASN A 75 15.24 -7.05 13.32
CA ASN A 75 14.76 -8.09 12.41
C ASN A 75 13.59 -8.89 13.04
N PHE A 76 12.40 -8.32 13.18
CA PHE A 76 11.22 -9.03 13.65
C PHE A 76 10.96 -10.29 12.79
N PHE A 77 11.28 -10.19 11.51
CA PHE A 77 11.17 -11.27 10.55
C PHE A 77 12.42 -12.17 10.42
N SER A 78 13.53 -11.97 11.17
CA SER A 78 14.67 -12.91 11.08
C SER A 78 14.39 -14.26 11.74
N ALA A 79 13.39 -14.34 12.62
CA ALA A 79 12.92 -15.60 13.17
C ALA A 79 12.06 -16.39 12.17
N PHE A 80 11.64 -15.75 11.08
CA PHE A 80 10.82 -16.35 10.02
C PHE A 80 11.69 -16.77 8.82
N PRO A 81 11.16 -17.63 7.92
CA PRO A 81 11.85 -18.01 6.70
C PRO A 81 12.26 -16.76 5.90
N ALA A 82 13.41 -16.79 5.23
CA ALA A 82 13.96 -15.65 4.49
C ALA A 82 12.93 -15.00 3.52
N PHE A 83 12.11 -15.83 2.86
CA PHE A 83 11.04 -15.38 1.98
C PHE A 83 10.00 -14.47 2.66
N VAL A 84 9.70 -14.68 3.94
CA VAL A 84 8.79 -13.82 4.71
C VAL A 84 9.49 -12.50 5.04
N GLY A 85 10.78 -12.54 5.38
CA GLY A 85 11.58 -11.33 5.54
C GLY A 85 11.56 -10.44 4.30
N ASP A 86 11.78 -11.01 3.12
CA ASP A 86 11.83 -10.23 1.86
C ASP A 86 10.50 -9.54 1.52
N ILE A 87 9.36 -10.13 1.90
CA ILE A 87 8.03 -9.58 1.60
C ILE A 87 7.61 -8.52 2.62
N PHE A 88 7.86 -8.76 3.90
CA PHE A 88 7.29 -7.96 4.99
C PHE A 88 8.25 -6.94 5.59
N ASN A 89 9.57 -7.10 5.41
CA ASN A 89 10.54 -6.16 5.97
C ASN A 89 10.47 -4.81 5.25
N GLY A 90 10.12 -3.76 5.98
CA GLY A 90 9.93 -2.41 5.43
C GLY A 90 8.65 -2.22 4.61
N ASN A 91 7.76 -3.22 4.49
CA ASN A 91 6.53 -3.13 3.69
C ASN A 91 5.27 -3.10 4.56
N ALA A 92 4.79 -1.88 4.83
CA ALA A 92 3.63 -1.68 5.69
C ALA A 92 2.34 -2.23 5.06
N VAL A 93 2.22 -2.14 3.73
CA VAL A 93 1.02 -2.56 3.00
C VAL A 93 0.79 -4.06 3.16
N ALA A 94 1.86 -4.86 3.05
CA ALA A 94 1.79 -6.31 3.24
C ALA A 94 1.33 -6.66 4.66
N GLY A 95 1.89 -5.99 5.68
CA GLY A 95 1.52 -6.19 7.08
C GLY A 95 0.05 -5.83 7.37
N VAL A 96 -0.39 -4.64 6.93
CA VAL A 96 -1.79 -4.21 7.09
C VAL A 96 -2.75 -5.17 6.39
N PHE A 97 -2.41 -5.63 5.19
CA PHE A 97 -3.24 -6.57 4.42
C PHE A 97 -3.42 -7.91 5.13
N VAL A 98 -2.33 -8.55 5.56
CA VAL A 98 -2.41 -9.86 6.22
C VAL A 98 -3.21 -9.77 7.51
N ILE A 99 -2.98 -8.74 8.33
CA ILE A 99 -3.68 -8.57 9.59
C ILE A 99 -5.16 -8.25 9.37
N SER A 100 -5.47 -7.38 8.40
CA SER A 100 -6.86 -7.09 8.03
C SER A 100 -7.60 -8.34 7.55
N LEU A 101 -6.93 -9.20 6.78
CA LEU A 101 -7.49 -10.44 6.27
C LEU A 101 -7.73 -11.45 7.40
N LEU A 102 -6.75 -11.65 8.27
CA LEU A 102 -6.87 -12.53 9.44
C LEU A 102 -8.00 -12.06 10.35
N LEU A 103 -8.04 -10.77 10.72
CA LEU A 103 -9.11 -10.24 11.56
C LEU A 103 -10.47 -10.31 10.87
N SER A 104 -10.55 -10.04 9.57
CA SER A 104 -11.81 -10.18 8.83
C SER A 104 -12.34 -11.60 8.79
N LEU A 105 -11.47 -12.60 8.91
CA LEU A 105 -11.82 -14.03 8.88
C LEU A 105 -12.17 -14.56 10.28
N PHE A 106 -11.39 -14.18 11.30
CA PHE A 106 -11.59 -14.66 12.68
C PHE A 106 -12.64 -13.88 13.46
N LEU A 107 -12.81 -12.59 13.19
CA LEU A 107 -13.76 -11.76 13.94
C LEU A 107 -15.18 -12.08 13.44
N PRO A 108 -16.08 -12.61 14.28
CA PRO A 108 -17.42 -13.00 13.85
C PRO A 108 -18.16 -11.79 13.28
N LYS A 109 -18.91 -12.00 12.20
CA LYS A 109 -19.83 -10.98 11.70
C LYS A 109 -20.97 -10.88 12.71
N GLU A 110 -21.25 -9.69 13.22
CA GLU A 110 -22.50 -9.45 13.92
C GLU A 110 -23.62 -9.82 12.97
N LYS A 111 -24.54 -10.68 13.43
CA LYS A 111 -25.80 -10.90 12.73
C LYS A 111 -26.53 -9.57 12.82
N GLU A 112 -26.73 -8.92 11.67
CA GLU A 112 -27.80 -7.94 11.54
C GLU A 112 -29.08 -8.61 12.07
N ALA A 113 -29.63 -8.05 13.13
CA ALA A 113 -30.91 -8.43 13.71
C ALA A 113 -32.02 -7.59 13.06
#